data_AF-A0A969WY11-F1
#
_entry.id   AF-A0A969WY11-F1
#
_cell.length_a   1.000
_cell.length_b   1.000
_cell.length_c   1.000
_cell.angle_alpha   90.00
_cell.angle_beta   90.00
_cell.angle_gamma   90.00
#
_symmetry.space_group_name_H-M   'P 1'
#
loop_
_entity.id
_entity.type
_entity.pdbx_description
1 polymer ?
#
loop_
_entity_poly.entity_id
_entity_poly.type
_entity_poly.pdbx_seq_one_letter_code
_entity_poly.pdbx_strand_id
1 'polypeptide(L)'
;FALSEVWARGGQGGQELAQKVIEAAEKPSKFRYLYELDRPLKEKIETIAREIYGAKRVDYLAPAEKSLQELENMGFGELPICVAKTQYSLSDDPTLLGRPDDFIVTVRDVRISAGARFVVALMGNIVTMPGLSRQPAAHQIDISENGNICGLF
;
A
#
# COMPACT_ATOMS: atom_id res chain seq x y z
N PHE A 1 21.29 3.93 -10.49
CA PHE A 1 20.33 3.15 -11.29
C PHE A 1 21.11 2.05 -11.99
N ALA A 2 20.44 0.96 -12.41
CA ALA A 2 20.99 -0.12 -13.22
C ALA A 2 19.86 -0.67 -14.09
N LEU A 3 20.16 -1.07 -15.33
CA LEU A 3 19.18 -1.76 -16.18
C LEU A 3 19.05 -3.21 -15.69
N SER A 4 17.82 -3.75 -15.71
CA SER A 4 17.55 -5.14 -15.33
C SER A 4 16.89 -5.88 -16.48
N GLU A 5 17.56 -6.91 -16.99
CA GLU A 5 17.09 -7.77 -18.08
C GLU A 5 16.72 -9.19 -17.58
N VAL A 6 16.44 -9.33 -16.28
CA VAL A 6 16.26 -10.64 -15.63
C VAL A 6 15.14 -11.49 -16.21
N TRP A 7 14.13 -10.86 -16.82
CA TRP A 7 13.03 -11.57 -17.48
C TRP A 7 13.51 -12.38 -18.69
N ALA A 8 14.42 -11.83 -19.50
CA ALA A 8 14.94 -12.49 -20.71
C ALA A 8 16.24 -13.28 -20.46
N ARG A 9 17.06 -12.85 -19.49
CA ARG A 9 18.42 -13.36 -19.26
C ARG A 9 18.62 -14.04 -17.92
N GLY A 10 17.54 -14.26 -17.17
CA GLY A 10 17.61 -14.84 -15.83
C GLY A 10 18.54 -14.05 -14.91
N GLY A 11 19.25 -14.75 -14.01
CA GLY A 11 20.13 -14.10 -13.04
C GLY A 11 21.27 -13.26 -13.67
N GLN A 12 21.73 -13.61 -14.87
CA GLN A 12 22.79 -12.86 -15.55
C GLN A 12 22.36 -11.43 -15.88
N GLY A 13 21.09 -11.22 -16.25
CA GLY A 13 20.53 -9.91 -16.56
C GLY A 13 20.36 -8.98 -15.36
N GLY A 14 20.66 -9.43 -14.14
CA GLY A 14 20.53 -8.66 -12.90
C GLY A 14 21.84 -8.40 -12.18
N GLN A 15 22.99 -8.82 -12.72
CA GLN A 15 24.28 -8.70 -12.02
C GLN A 15 24.65 -7.25 -11.70
N GLU A 16 24.40 -6.33 -12.63
CA GLU A 16 24.66 -4.89 -12.40
C GLU A 16 23.78 -4.35 -11.28
N LEU A 17 22.48 -4.66 -11.28
CA LEU A 17 21.56 -4.31 -10.20
C LEU A 17 22.02 -4.90 -8.87
N ALA A 18 22.42 -6.16 -8.84
CA ALA A 18 22.90 -6.84 -7.64
C ALA A 18 24.15 -6.14 -7.06
N GLN A 19 25.11 -5.77 -7.90
CA GLN A 19 26.29 -5.02 -7.47
C GLN A 19 25.90 -3.65 -6.89
N LYS A 20 24.95 -2.94 -7.50
CA LYS A 20 24.45 -1.66 -6.97
C LYS A 20 23.73 -1.82 -5.62
N VAL A 21 23.04 -2.93 -5.40
CA VAL A 21 22.41 -3.23 -4.10
C VAL A 21 23.48 -3.51 -3.04
N ILE A 22 24.52 -4.29 -3.35
CA ILE A 22 25.66 -4.52 -2.44
C ILE A 22 26.35 -3.20 -2.08
N GLU A 23 26.70 -2.39 -3.08
CA GLU A 23 27.30 -1.06 -2.89
C GLU A 23 26.42 -0.13 -2.03
N ALA A 24 25.09 -0.24 -2.14
CA ALA A 24 24.16 0.55 -1.33
C ALA A 24 24.08 0.04 0.12
N ALA A 25 24.13 -1.29 0.32
CA ALA A 25 24.08 -1.93 1.63
C ALA A 25 25.35 -1.69 2.46
N GLU A 26 26.50 -1.48 1.82
CA GLU A 26 27.76 -1.11 2.48
C GLU A 26 27.79 0.34 2.98
N LYS A 27 26.87 1.20 2.50
CA LYS A 27 26.80 2.60 2.93
C LYS A 27 26.14 2.72 4.31
N PRO A 28 26.59 3.67 5.15
CA PRO A 28 25.95 3.91 6.44
C PRO A 28 24.49 4.36 6.25
N SER A 29 23.57 3.75 7.00
CA SER A 29 22.15 4.09 7.02
C SER A 29 21.79 4.88 8.29
N LYS A 30 20.95 5.90 8.13
CA LYS A 30 20.35 6.67 9.24
C LYS A 30 18.83 6.50 9.22
N PHE A 31 18.39 5.25 9.24
CA PHE A 31 16.97 4.91 9.22
C PHE A 31 16.27 5.52 10.44
N ARG A 32 15.09 6.11 10.20
CA ARG A 32 14.14 6.56 11.21
C ARG A 32 12.74 6.30 10.69
N TYR A 33 11.80 6.06 11.62
CA TYR A 33 10.39 6.02 11.26
C TYR A 33 9.90 7.41 10.85
N LEU A 34 8.82 7.44 10.08
CA LEU A 34 8.23 8.68 9.59
C LEU A 34 7.59 9.51 10.71
N TYR A 35 7.05 8.84 11.72
CA TYR A 35 6.37 9.44 12.85
C TYR A 35 6.58 8.59 14.10
N GLU A 36 6.40 9.22 15.27
CA GLU A 36 6.39 8.54 16.57
C GLU A 36 5.01 7.96 16.88
N LEU A 37 4.97 6.87 17.64
CA LEU A 37 3.73 6.16 17.94
C LEU A 37 2.82 6.86 18.96
N ASP A 38 3.33 7.78 19.75
CA ASP A 38 2.57 8.55 20.74
C ASP A 38 1.74 9.70 20.13
N ARG A 39 1.94 9.99 18.83
CA ARG A 39 1.16 11.03 18.13
C ARG A 39 -0.32 10.65 17.97
N PRO A 40 -1.23 11.63 17.96
CA PRO A 40 -2.64 11.41 17.62
C PRO A 40 -2.80 10.68 16.27
N LEU A 41 -3.84 9.84 16.15
CA LEU A 41 -4.07 9.04 14.94
C LEU A 41 -4.22 9.92 13.69
N LYS A 42 -4.86 11.09 13.83
CA LYS A 42 -5.01 12.07 12.73
C LYS A 42 -3.66 12.62 12.28
N GLU A 43 -2.77 12.98 13.20
CA GLU A 43 -1.44 13.48 12.87
C GLU A 43 -0.58 12.43 12.16
N LYS A 44 -0.71 11.16 12.56
CA LYS A 44 -0.03 10.04 11.87
C LYS A 44 -0.50 9.90 10.43
N ILE A 45 -1.82 9.96 10.19
CA ILE A 45 -2.42 9.92 8.85
C ILE A 45 -1.94 11.12 8.02
N GLU A 46 -1.97 12.32 8.59
CA GLU A 46 -1.53 13.55 7.92
C GLU A 46 -0.04 13.52 7.58
N THR A 47 0.80 13.01 8.49
CA THR A 47 2.24 12.86 8.25
C THR A 47 2.50 11.97 7.03
N ILE A 48 1.81 10.82 6.93
CA ILE A 48 1.92 9.94 5.75
C ILE A 48 1.47 10.68 4.49
N ALA A 49 0.30 11.32 4.53
CA ALA A 49 -0.28 11.98 3.37
C ALA A 49 0.61 13.12 2.84
N ARG A 50 1.17 13.93 3.73
CA ARG A 50 1.99 15.09 3.36
C ARG A 50 3.40 14.68 2.94
N GLU A 51 4.07 13.84 3.72
CA GLU A 51 5.50 13.57 3.53
C GLU A 51 5.78 12.47 2.50
N ILE A 52 4.88 11.49 2.37
CA ILE A 52 5.05 10.39 1.40
C ILE A 52 4.27 10.65 0.12
N TYR A 53 3.02 11.10 0.22
CA TYR A 53 2.18 11.28 -0.98
C TYR A 53 2.30 12.68 -1.59
N GLY A 54 2.64 13.71 -0.80
CA GLY A 54 2.65 15.09 -1.25
C GLY A 54 1.26 15.74 -1.24
N ALA A 55 0.32 15.21 -0.46
CA ALA A 55 -1.01 15.78 -0.32
C ALA A 55 -0.95 17.16 0.36
N LYS A 56 -1.85 18.06 -0.06
CA LYS A 56 -2.00 19.39 0.54
C LYS A 56 -2.60 19.34 1.93
N ARG A 57 -3.60 18.47 2.13
CA ARG A 57 -4.26 18.21 3.40
C ARG A 57 -5.02 16.89 3.35
N VAL A 58 -5.52 16.47 4.51
CA VAL A 58 -6.41 15.32 4.67
C VAL A 58 -7.78 15.83 5.12
N ASP A 59 -8.82 15.46 4.37
CA ASP A 59 -10.20 15.67 4.77
C ASP A 59 -10.75 14.38 5.39
N TYR A 60 -11.62 14.50 6.39
CA TYR A 60 -12.20 13.37 7.11
C TYR A 60 -13.72 13.42 7.01
N LEU A 61 -14.34 12.31 6.65
CA LEU A 61 -15.79 12.19 6.72
C LEU A 61 -16.23 11.94 8.17
N ALA A 62 -17.49 12.29 8.48
CA ALA A 62 -18.04 12.13 9.82
C ALA A 62 -17.88 10.72 10.43
N PRO A 63 -18.03 9.61 9.66
CA PRO A 63 -17.75 8.27 10.19
C PRO A 63 -16.29 8.08 10.61
N ALA A 64 -15.34 8.58 9.82
CA ALA A 64 -13.92 8.51 10.14
C ALA A 64 -13.59 9.29 11.43
N GLU A 65 -14.10 10.52 11.57
CA GLU A 65 -13.90 11.33 12.78
C GLU A 65 -14.40 10.61 14.03
N LYS A 66 -15.60 10.02 13.96
CA LYS A 66 -16.19 9.25 15.06
C LYS A 66 -15.34 8.02 15.41
N SER A 67 -14.99 7.21 14.41
CA SER A 67 -14.18 6.00 14.60
C SER A 67 -12.80 6.32 15.17
N LEU A 68 -12.14 7.39 14.72
CA LEU A 68 -10.85 7.82 15.26
C LEU A 68 -10.94 8.17 16.75
N GLN A 69 -11.94 8.95 17.13
CA GLN A 69 -12.14 9.31 18.53
C GLN A 69 -12.43 8.09 19.41
N GLU A 70 -13.26 7.15 18.94
CA GLU A 70 -13.56 5.91 19.65
C GLU A 70 -12.29 5.06 19.83
N LEU A 71 -11.46 4.93 18.80
CA LEU A 71 -10.22 4.17 18.87
C LEU A 71 -9.20 4.77 19.85
N GLU A 72 -9.06 6.09 19.88
CA GLU A 72 -8.21 6.75 20.87
C GLU A 72 -8.73 6.52 22.30
N ASN A 73 -10.04 6.66 22.52
CA ASN A 73 -10.68 6.42 23.82
C ASN A 73 -10.55 4.97 24.30
N MET A 74 -10.48 4.02 23.37
CA MET A 74 -10.29 2.59 23.66
C MET A 74 -8.81 2.22 23.90
N GLY A 75 -7.88 3.18 23.84
CA GLY A 75 -6.45 2.94 24.05
C GLY A 75 -5.72 2.40 22.81
N PHE A 76 -6.29 2.56 21.62
CA PHE A 76 -5.64 2.20 20.35
C PHE A 76 -4.92 3.37 19.68
N GLY A 77 -4.84 4.53 20.33
CA GLY A 77 -4.22 5.74 19.80
C GLY A 77 -2.74 5.58 19.46
N GLU A 78 -2.02 4.70 20.17
CA GLU A 78 -0.58 4.47 19.95
C GLU A 78 -0.27 3.51 18.78
N LEU A 79 -1.28 2.94 18.13
CA LEU A 79 -1.05 2.02 17.03
C LEU A 79 -0.57 2.76 15.76
N PRO A 80 0.25 2.10 14.92
CA PRO A 80 0.62 2.61 13.61
C PRO A 80 -0.57 2.61 12.63
N ILE A 81 -0.43 3.39 11.57
CA ILE A 81 -1.44 3.55 10.53
C ILE A 81 -1.09 2.71 9.29
N CYS A 82 -2.07 1.96 8.80
CA CYS A 82 -2.09 1.35 7.48
C CYS A 82 -3.06 2.12 6.59
N VAL A 83 -2.58 2.76 5.52
CA VAL A 83 -3.43 3.52 4.61
C VAL A 83 -3.93 2.61 3.50
N ALA A 84 -5.24 2.51 3.34
CA ALA A 84 -5.88 1.77 2.28
C ALA A 84 -6.44 2.74 1.23
N LYS A 85 -5.71 2.87 0.12
CA LYS A 85 -6.03 3.74 -1.03
C LYS A 85 -5.69 3.04 -2.34
N THR A 86 -6.00 3.67 -3.47
CA THR A 86 -5.56 3.18 -4.79
C THR A 86 -4.04 3.12 -4.90
N GLN A 87 -3.51 2.06 -5.49
CA GLN A 87 -2.07 1.88 -5.75
C GLN A 87 -1.59 2.60 -7.03
N TYR A 88 -2.51 3.08 -7.87
CA TYR A 88 -2.19 3.64 -9.19
C TYR A 88 -1.73 5.10 -9.16
N SER A 89 -1.97 5.80 -8.05
CA SER A 89 -1.61 7.21 -7.87
C SER A 89 -0.97 7.44 -6.51
N LEU A 90 -0.31 8.58 -6.31
CA LEU A 90 0.02 9.10 -4.98
C LEU A 90 -1.24 9.62 -4.26
N SER A 91 -2.23 10.15 -4.99
CA SER A 91 -3.52 10.57 -4.42
C SER A 91 -4.47 9.40 -4.19
N ASP A 92 -5.67 9.67 -3.69
CA ASP A 92 -6.77 8.70 -3.59
C ASP A 92 -7.58 8.55 -4.90
N ASP A 93 -7.20 9.29 -5.96
CA ASP A 93 -7.76 9.20 -7.31
C ASP A 93 -6.81 8.43 -8.26
N PRO A 94 -7.23 7.26 -8.81
CA PRO A 94 -6.37 6.44 -9.67
C PRO A 94 -6.00 7.11 -11.01
N THR A 95 -6.68 8.17 -11.42
CA THR A 95 -6.46 8.83 -12.71
C THR A 95 -5.32 9.85 -12.69
N LEU A 96 -4.90 10.28 -11.50
CA LEU A 96 -3.82 11.27 -11.32
C LEU A 96 -2.45 10.58 -11.35
N LEU A 97 -1.85 10.48 -12.53
CA LEU A 97 -0.57 9.78 -12.73
C LEU A 97 0.65 10.68 -12.50
N GLY A 98 1.82 10.06 -12.34
CA GLY A 98 3.08 10.77 -12.15
C GLY A 98 3.23 11.32 -10.73
N ARG A 99 3.54 12.61 -10.62
CA ARG A 99 3.64 13.33 -9.34
C ARG A 99 2.56 14.42 -9.30
N PRO A 100 1.32 14.10 -8.89
CA PRO A 100 0.30 15.11 -8.70
C PRO A 100 0.68 16.05 -7.53
N ASP A 101 0.29 17.31 -7.64
CA ASP A 101 0.47 18.33 -6.61
C ASP A 101 -0.90 18.91 -6.20
N ASP A 102 -0.95 19.60 -5.06
CA ASP A 102 -2.15 20.31 -4.54
C ASP A 102 -3.42 19.45 -4.32
N PHE A 103 -3.31 18.13 -4.36
CA PHE A 103 -4.44 17.23 -4.16
C PHE A 103 -4.78 17.05 -2.67
N ILE A 104 -6.03 16.73 -2.41
CA ILE A 104 -6.58 16.46 -1.07
C ILE A 104 -6.94 14.98 -1.03
N VAL A 105 -6.55 14.28 0.04
CA VAL A 105 -7.00 12.90 0.27
C VAL A 105 -8.14 12.90 1.28
N THR A 106 -9.13 12.03 1.08
CA THR A 106 -10.32 11.95 1.94
C THR A 106 -10.38 10.62 2.69
N VAL A 107 -10.30 10.65 4.02
CA VAL A 107 -10.52 9.47 4.87
C VAL A 107 -12.02 9.27 5.07
N ARG A 108 -12.54 8.16 4.55
CA ARG A 108 -13.97 7.83 4.58
C ARG A 108 -14.39 7.15 5.87
N ASP A 109 -13.56 6.25 6.36
CA ASP A 109 -13.78 5.47 7.57
C ASP A 109 -12.42 4.95 8.09
N VAL A 110 -12.40 4.49 9.34
CA VAL A 110 -11.21 3.96 10.00
C VAL A 110 -11.56 2.66 10.72
N ARG A 111 -10.74 1.63 10.57
CA ARG A 111 -10.95 0.32 11.19
C ARG A 111 -9.75 -0.11 12.01
N ILE A 112 -9.98 -0.82 13.10
CA ILE A 112 -8.92 -1.39 13.92
C ILE A 112 -8.64 -2.84 13.53
N SER A 113 -7.37 -3.18 13.34
CA SER A 113 -6.90 -4.57 13.29
C SER A 113 -6.15 -4.87 14.59
N ALA A 114 -6.89 -5.08 15.68
CA ALA A 114 -6.33 -5.14 17.03
C ALA A 114 -5.29 -6.27 17.20
N GLY A 115 -5.55 -7.45 16.64
CA GLY A 115 -4.59 -8.57 16.67
C GLY A 115 -3.32 -8.30 15.88
N ALA A 116 -3.42 -7.60 14.75
CA ALA A 116 -2.28 -7.24 13.91
C ALA A 116 -1.58 -5.93 14.36
N ARG A 117 -2.16 -5.23 15.34
CA ARG A 117 -1.64 -4.01 15.97
C ARG A 117 -1.45 -2.83 15.01
N PHE A 118 -2.46 -2.53 14.19
CA PHE A 118 -2.52 -1.28 13.42
C PHE A 118 -3.95 -0.81 13.18
N VAL A 119 -4.08 0.46 12.83
CA VAL A 119 -5.34 1.11 12.43
C VAL A 119 -5.34 1.33 10.92
N VAL A 120 -6.42 0.93 10.24
CA VAL A 120 -6.60 1.05 8.79
C VAL A 120 -7.38 2.31 8.46
N ALA A 121 -6.77 3.26 7.75
CA ALA A 121 -7.43 4.46 7.23
C ALA A 121 -7.92 4.20 5.79
N LEU A 122 -9.24 4.23 5.56
CA LEU A 122 -9.85 3.93 4.27
C LEU A 122 -10.03 5.23 3.47
N MET A 123 -9.23 5.42 2.42
CA MET A 123 -9.30 6.62 1.56
C MET A 123 -9.94 6.35 0.18
N GLY A 124 -10.20 5.10 -0.17
CA GLY A 124 -10.85 4.71 -1.41
C GLY A 124 -11.77 3.51 -1.25
N ASN A 125 -12.39 3.09 -2.37
CA ASN A 125 -13.10 1.82 -2.41
C ASN A 125 -12.10 0.67 -2.52
N ILE A 126 -12.00 -0.12 -1.47
CA ILE A 126 -11.08 -1.27 -1.40
C ILE A 126 -11.86 -2.54 -1.71
N VAL A 127 -11.42 -3.26 -2.74
CA VAL A 127 -11.99 -4.56 -3.10
C VAL A 127 -11.39 -5.61 -2.16
N THR A 128 -12.16 -6.07 -1.20
CA THR A 128 -11.76 -7.15 -0.26
C THR A 128 -12.18 -8.54 -0.73
N MET A 129 -13.04 -8.61 -1.74
CA MET A 129 -13.54 -9.86 -2.33
C MET A 129 -13.62 -9.68 -3.86
N PRO A 130 -12.57 -10.02 -4.61
CA PRO A 130 -12.57 -9.91 -6.06
C PRO A 130 -13.57 -10.91 -6.67
N GLY A 131 -14.32 -10.47 -7.67
CA GLY A 131 -15.22 -11.32 -8.44
C GLY A 131 -14.49 -12.05 -9.58
N LEU A 132 -15.16 -13.06 -10.15
CA LEU A 132 -14.69 -13.72 -11.37
C LEU A 132 -14.92 -12.84 -12.60
N SER A 133 -14.07 -12.99 -13.62
CA SER A 133 -14.26 -12.34 -14.92
C SER A 133 -15.42 -12.96 -15.71
N ARG A 134 -15.84 -12.31 -16.80
CA ARG A 134 -16.89 -12.84 -17.70
C ARG A 134 -16.53 -14.21 -18.29
N GLN A 135 -15.25 -14.46 -18.52
CA GLN A 135 -14.72 -15.75 -18.97
C GLN A 135 -13.62 -16.18 -17.98
N PRO A 136 -13.99 -16.87 -16.89
CA PRO A 136 -13.04 -17.31 -15.88
C PRO A 136 -12.03 -18.31 -16.48
N ALA A 137 -10.77 -18.23 -16.05
CA ALA A 137 -9.73 -19.20 -16.43
C ALA A 137 -10.15 -20.65 -16.09
N ALA A 138 -10.99 -20.83 -15.06
CA ALA A 138 -11.56 -22.12 -14.67
C ALA A 138 -12.26 -22.88 -15.82
N HIS A 139 -12.76 -22.20 -16.85
CA HIS A 139 -13.32 -22.88 -18.03
C HIS A 139 -12.27 -23.59 -18.90
N GLN A 140 -10.99 -23.24 -18.75
CA GLN A 140 -9.86 -23.77 -19.51
C GLN A 140 -8.90 -24.61 -18.66
N ILE A 141 -9.09 -24.63 -17.33
CA ILE A 141 -8.28 -25.44 -16.43
C ILE A 141 -8.70 -26.90 -16.57
N ASP A 142 -7.73 -27.77 -16.83
CA ASP A 142 -7.95 -29.21 -16.97
C ASP A 142 -6.68 -30.00 -16.62
N ILE A 143 -6.77 -31.32 -16.62
CA ILE A 143 -5.64 -32.25 -16.47
C ILE A 143 -5.53 -33.14 -17.71
N SER A 144 -4.38 -33.10 -18.37
CA SER A 144 -4.08 -34.00 -19.50
C SER A 144 -4.01 -35.46 -19.06
N GLU A 145 -4.07 -36.38 -20.01
CA GLU A 145 -3.95 -37.84 -19.78
C GLU A 145 -2.66 -38.24 -19.05
N ASN A 146 -1.60 -37.43 -19.20
CA ASN A 146 -0.31 -37.64 -18.53
C ASN A 146 -0.25 -37.04 -17.11
N GLY A 147 -1.36 -36.50 -16.59
CA GLY A 147 -1.43 -35.86 -15.28
C GLY A 147 -0.92 -34.41 -15.25
N ASN A 148 -0.60 -33.79 -16.39
CA ASN A 148 -0.16 -32.39 -16.44
C ASN A 148 -1.36 -31.44 -16.42
N ILE A 149 -1.30 -30.40 -15.58
CA ILE A 149 -2.31 -29.35 -15.49
C ILE A 149 -2.19 -28.39 -16.67
N CYS A 150 -3.32 -28.05 -17.30
CA CYS A 150 -3.45 -27.10 -18.40
C CYS A 150 -4.23 -25.85 -17.96
N GLY A 151 -3.99 -24.70 -18.60
CA GLY A 151 -4.80 -23.47 -18.42
C GLY A 151 -4.59 -22.71 -17.10
N LEU A 152 -3.59 -23.07 -16.29
CA LEU A 152 -3.33 -22.47 -14.98
C LEU A 152 -2.41 -21.23 -15.04
N PHE A 153 -1.49 -21.18 -16.00
CA PHE A 153 -0.52 -20.11 -16.22
C PHE A 153 -0.36 -19.79 -17.70
#